data_AF-A0A7C4Y5J5-F1
#
_entry.id   AF-A0A7C4Y5J5-F1
#
_cell.length_a   1.000
_cell.length_b   1.000
_cell.length_c   1.000
_cell.angle_alpha   90.00
_cell.angle_beta   90.00
_cell.angle_gamma   90.00
#
_symmetry.space_group_name_H-M   'P 1'
#
loop_
_entity.id
_entity.type
_entity.pdbx_description
1 polymer ?
#
loop_
_entity_poly.entity_id
_entity_poly.type
_entity_poly.pdbx_seq_one_letter_code
_entity_poly.pdbx_strand_id
1 'polypeptide(L)' 'ERDREIAELKARYGDFGCGYPTDPKTIEFLHRCLETFKEYPEFVRRSWKPAKKVKRENNSKQTRLI' A
#
# COMPACT_ATOMS: atom_id res chain seq x y z
N GLU A 1 -8.22 15.23 -10.89
CA GLU A 1 -9.17 14.71 -9.89
C GLU A 1 -8.56 13.63 -8.97
N ARG A 2 -7.62 12.78 -9.44
CA ARG A 2 -6.97 11.77 -8.59
C ARG A 2 -5.99 12.35 -7.57
N ASP A 3 -5.28 13.43 -7.89
CA ASP A 3 -4.31 14.04 -6.97
C ASP A 3 -4.94 14.62 -5.70
N ARG A 4 -6.21 15.04 -5.76
CA ARG A 4 -6.92 15.58 -4.59
C ARG A 4 -7.23 14.50 -3.56
N GLU A 5 -7.69 13.32 -4.00
CA GLU A 5 -7.88 12.18 -3.10
C GLU A 5 -6.57 11.81 -2.39
N ILE A 6 -5.45 11.84 -3.12
CA ILE A 6 -4.14 11.49 -2.57
C ILE A 6 -3.69 12.53 -1.54
N ALA A 7 -3.91 13.83 -1.80
CA ALA A 7 -3.63 14.88 -0.82
C ALA A 7 -4.48 14.74 0.45
N GLU A 8 -5.77 14.41 0.31
CA GLU A 8 -6.67 14.25 1.45
C GLU A 8 -6.33 13.00 2.28
N LEU A 9 -5.98 11.91 1.60
CA LEU A 9 -5.49 10.70 2.23
C LEU A 9 -4.16 10.95 2.92
N LYS A 10 -3.24 11.74 2.33
CA LYS A 10 -1.98 12.13 2.98
C LYS A 10 -2.21 12.90 4.27
N ALA A 11 -3.21 13.77 4.28
CA ALA A 11 -3.60 14.50 5.49
C ALA A 11 -4.15 13.55 6.58
N ARG A 12 -4.84 12.46 6.21
CA ARG A 12 -5.41 11.49 7.16
C ARG A 12 -4.44 10.39 7.61
N TYR A 13 -3.63 9.86 6.70
CA TYR A 13 -2.80 8.66 6.90
C TYR A 13 -1.29 8.93 6.88
N GLY A 14 -0.85 10.14 6.55
CA GLY A 14 0.56 10.53 6.45
C GLY A 14 1.14 10.48 5.03
N ASP A 15 2.41 10.82 4.86
CA ASP A 15 3.06 10.86 3.54
C ASP A 15 3.42 9.44 3.04
N PHE A 16 2.52 8.84 2.28
CA PHE A 16 2.73 7.56 1.58
C PHE A 16 3.15 7.73 0.12
N GLY A 17 3.60 8.93 -0.26
CA GLY A 17 3.99 9.24 -1.64
C GLY A 17 2.81 9.56 -2.56
N CYS A 18 3.08 9.57 -3.87
CA CYS A 18 2.15 10.03 -4.89
C CYS A 18 0.98 9.06 -5.16
N GLY A 19 0.86 7.93 -4.45
CA GLY A 19 -0.16 6.91 -4.71
C GLY A 19 -0.04 6.22 -6.07
N TYR A 20 1.08 6.42 -6.76
CA TYR A 20 1.45 5.73 -7.98
C TYR A 20 2.52 4.68 -7.69
N PRO A 21 2.47 3.53 -8.38
CA PRO A 21 3.47 2.49 -8.17
C PRO A 21 4.81 2.82 -8.82
N THR A 22 4.86 3.87 -9.64
CA THR A 22 6.11 4.40 -10.18
C THR A 22 6.91 5.11 -9.10
N ASP A 23 6.24 5.56 -8.03
CA ASP A 23 6.91 6.27 -6.94
C ASP A 23 7.40 5.26 -5.89
N PRO A 24 8.71 5.23 -5.61
CA PRO A 24 9.28 4.28 -4.65
C PRO A 24 8.73 4.48 -3.23
N LYS A 25 8.31 5.70 -2.85
CA LYS A 25 7.71 5.95 -1.52
C LYS A 25 6.36 5.25 -1.38
N THR A 26 5.59 5.20 -2.46
CA THR A 26 4.29 4.48 -2.45
C THR A 26 4.51 2.97 -2.32
N ILE A 27 5.50 2.42 -3.01
CA ILE A 27 5.83 0.99 -2.88
C ILE A 27 6.28 0.67 -1.45
N GLU A 28 7.19 1.46 -0.90
CA GLU A 28 7.69 1.27 0.47
C GLU A 28 6.56 1.37 1.50
N PHE A 29 5.67 2.36 1.34
CA PHE A 29 4.50 2.47 2.19
C PHE A 29 3.57 1.25 2.09
N LEU A 30 3.31 0.74 0.88
CA LEU A 30 2.49 -0.47 0.71
C LEU A 30 3.11 -1.69 1.40
N HIS A 31 4.43 -1.84 1.33
CA HIS A 31 5.16 -2.87 2.06
C HIS A 31 4.98 -2.71 3.57
N ARG A 32 5.20 -1.50 4.10
CA ARG A 32 5.09 -1.21 5.53
C ARG A 32 3.66 -1.32 6.04
N CYS A 33 2.67 -0.93 5.25
CA CYS A 33 1.25 -1.11 5.56
C CYS A 33 0.90 -2.58 5.70
N LEU A 34 1.37 -3.44 4.79
CA LEU A 34 1.13 -4.87 4.90
C LEU A 34 1.88 -5.53 6.05
N GLU A 35 3.05 -5.04 6.41
CA GLU A 35 3.79 -5.54 7.57
C GLU A 35 3.12 -5.12 8.89
N THR A 36 2.67 -3.86 8.97
CA THR A 36 2.13 -3.25 10.19
C THR A 36 0.64 -3.56 10.40
N PHE A 37 -0.17 -3.39 9.36
CA PHE A 37 -1.63 -3.50 9.42
C PHE A 37 -2.16 -4.82 8.83
N LYS A 38 -1.32 -5.62 8.15
CA LYS A 38 -1.70 -6.85 7.41
C LYS A 38 -2.72 -6.68 6.29
N GLU A 39 -3.28 -5.48 6.14
CA GLU A 39 -4.27 -5.14 5.15
C GLU A 39 -3.95 -3.79 4.50
N TYR A 40 -4.49 -3.59 3.31
CA TYR A 40 -4.38 -2.31 2.65
C TYR A 40 -5.53 -1.40 3.04
N PRO A 41 -5.27 -0.10 3.23
CA PRO A 41 -6.34 0.87 3.46
C PRO A 41 -7.26 0.95 2.23
N GLU A 42 -8.53 1.30 2.44
CA GLU A 42 -9.59 1.19 1.43
C GLU A 42 -9.34 2.00 0.14
N PHE A 43 -8.48 3.02 0.21
CA PHE A 43 -8.05 3.78 -0.96
C PHE A 43 -7.17 2.96 -1.92
N VAL A 44 -6.54 1.90 -1.43
CA VAL A 44 -5.76 0.97 -2.25
C VAL A 44 -6.72 -0.01 -2.89
N ARG A 45 -6.94 0.14 -4.19
CA ARG A 45 -7.82 -0.75 -4.94
C ARG A 45 -7.32 -2.19 -4.86
N ARG A 46 -8.18 -3.12 -4.45
CA ARG A 46 -7.89 -4.56 -4.39
C ARG A 46 -7.48 -5.16 -5.75
N SER A 47 -7.93 -4.56 -6.85
CA SER A 47 -7.56 -4.93 -8.23
C SER A 47 -6.29 -4.24 -8.74
N TRP A 48 -5.62 -3.43 -7.92
CA TRP A 48 -4.41 -2.72 -8.32
C TRP A 48 -3.23 -3.70 -8.39
N LYS A 49 -2.63 -3.83 -9.58
CA LYS A 49 -1.49 -4.72 -9.84
C LYS A 49 -0.34 -4.60 -8.81
N PRO A 50 0.10 -3.39 -8.40
CA PRO A 50 1.18 -3.21 -7.43
C PRO A 50 0.80 -3.75 -6.06
N ALA A 51 -0.39 -3.42 -5.58
CA ALA A 51 -0.90 -3.94 -4.31
C ALA A 51 -1.05 -5.47 -4.34
N LYS A 52 -1.52 -6.06 -5.45
CA LYS A 52 -1.52 -7.53 -5.56
C LYS A 52 -0.12 -8.12 -5.49
N LYS A 53 0.86 -7.49 -6.14
CA LYS A 53 2.26 -7.94 -6.13
C LYS A 53 2.84 -7.92 -4.72
N VAL A 54 2.74 -6.79 -4.03
CA VAL A 54 3.28 -6.63 -2.67
C VAL A 54 2.56 -7.54 -1.67
N LYS A 55 1.23 -7.73 -1.81
CA LYS A 55 0.46 -8.64 -0.94
C LYS A 55 0.84 -10.09 -1.13
N ARG A 56 1.07 -10.50 -2.37
CA ARG A 56 1.55 -11.84 -2.69
C ARG A 56 2.92 -12.09 -2.06
N GLU A 57 3.83 -11.13 -2.18
CA GLU A 57 5.16 -11.23 -1.55
C GLU A 57 5.06 -11.30 -0.01
N ASN A 58 4.22 -10.48 0.61
CA ASN A 58 4.07 -10.50 2.08
C ASN A 58 3.35 -11.77 2.58
N ASN A 59 2.32 -12.24 1.87
CA ASN A 59 1.60 -13.47 2.24
C ASN A 59 2.52 -14.71 2.18
N SER A 60 3.41 -14.80 1.19
CA SER A 60 4.42 -15.87 1.13
C SER A 60 5.43 -15.85 2.27
N LYS A 61 5.63 -14.70 2.94
CA LYS A 61 6.47 -14.60 4.15
C LYS A 61 5.70 -15.00 5.43
N GLN A 62 4.39 -14.82 5.46
CA GLN A 62 3.55 -15.08 6.64
C GLN A 62 3.15 -16.56 6.83
N THR A 63 3.44 -17.46 5.88
CA THR A 63 3.14 -18.91 5.99
C THR A 63 4.13 -19.69 6.87
N ARG A 64 4.95 -18.99 7.66
CA ARG A 64 5.84 -19.59 8.65
C ARG A 64 5.42 -19.19 10.07
N LEU A 65 4.22 -19.58 10.47
CA LEU A 65 3.91 -19.77 11.89
C LEU A 65 3.73 -21.28 12.12
N ILE A 66 4.77 -21.84 12.74
CA ILE A 66 4.80 -23.08 13.52
C ILE A 66 3.75 -23.07 14.62
#